data_AF-A0A3D2X656-F1
#
_entry.id   AF-A0A3D2X656-F1
#
_cell.length_a   1.000
_cell.length_b   1.000
_cell.length_c   1.000
_cell.angle_alpha   90.00
_cell.angle_beta   90.00
_cell.angle_gamma   90.00
#
_symmetry.space_group_name_H-M   'P 1'
#
loop_
_entity.id
_entity.type
_entity.pdbx_description
1 polymer ?
#
loop_
_entity_poly.entity_id
_entity_poly.type
_entity_poly.pdbx_seq_one_letter_code
_entity_poly.pdbx_strand_id
1 'polypeptide(L)'
;MFKTLFKSIFNFEEYDLKHYQVSLLAVISILGVIGMVLIRRLQDANERQFEKQIIGYAVGLIVAVVVSLIDYHFVAKFFIPLYIINLALLVIT
;
A
#
# COMPACT_ATOMS: atom_id res chain seq x y z
N MET A 1 -15.74 7.92 -23.19
CA MET A 1 -14.68 8.54 -22.35
C MET A 1 -14.50 7.79 -21.02
N PHE A 2 -15.51 7.70 -20.16
CA PHE A 2 -15.40 7.00 -18.86
C PHE A 2 -15.02 5.50 -18.98
N LYS A 3 -15.65 4.76 -19.90
CA LYS A 3 -15.35 3.34 -20.15
C LYS A 3 -13.89 3.10 -20.61
N THR A 4 -13.34 4.03 -21.40
CA THR A 4 -11.96 3.97 -21.89
C THR A 4 -10.95 4.25 -20.78
N LEU A 5 -11.25 5.21 -19.90
CA LEU A 5 -10.43 5.49 -18.72
C LEU A 5 -10.44 4.31 -17.74
N PHE A 6 -11.60 3.74 -17.46
CA PHE A 6 -11.71 2.57 -16.60
C PHE A 6 -10.89 1.38 -17.13
N LYS A 7 -10.96 1.10 -18.44
CA LYS A 7 -10.13 0.06 -19.06
C LYS A 7 -8.63 0.36 -18.99
N SER A 8 -8.23 1.63 -19.09
CA SER A 8 -6.81 2.01 -18.94
C SER A 8 -6.30 1.91 -17.51
N ILE A 9 -7.16 2.07 -16.50
CA ILE A 9 -6.78 1.95 -15.08
C ILE A 9 -6.75 0.48 -14.68
N PHE A 10 -7.72 -0.30 -15.15
CA PHE A 10 -7.91 -1.69 -14.83
C PHE A 10 -7.88 -2.54 -16.10
N ASN A 11 -6.68 -2.99 -16.48
CA ASN A 11 -6.49 -3.88 -17.62
C ASN A 11 -6.47 -5.35 -17.18
N PHE A 12 -7.64 -5.88 -16.85
CA PHE A 12 -7.78 -7.26 -16.37
C PHE A 12 -7.49 -8.33 -17.44
N GLU A 13 -7.42 -7.96 -18.73
CA GLU A 13 -7.12 -8.89 -19.84
C GLU A 13 -5.65 -9.34 -19.84
N GLU A 14 -4.74 -8.48 -19.42
CA GLU A 14 -3.30 -8.77 -19.28
C GLU A 14 -2.88 -9.07 -17.83
N TYR A 15 -3.83 -8.96 -16.89
CA TYR A 15 -3.53 -9.10 -15.47
C TYR A 15 -3.34 -10.59 -15.11
N ASP A 16 -2.08 -11.00 -14.99
CA ASP A 16 -1.76 -12.37 -14.62
C ASP A 16 -1.75 -12.57 -13.10
N LEU A 17 -2.94 -12.72 -12.52
CA LEU A 17 -3.14 -13.06 -11.10
C LEU A 17 -2.35 -14.32 -10.68
N LYS A 18 -1.96 -15.18 -11.65
CA LYS A 18 -1.23 -16.42 -11.40
C LYS A 18 0.22 -16.17 -10.93
N HIS A 19 0.82 -15.05 -11.32
CA HIS A 19 2.17 -14.67 -10.91
C HIS A 19 2.21 -13.77 -9.67
N TYR A 20 1.06 -13.56 -9.02
CA TYR A 20 1.00 -12.82 -7.78
C TYR A 20 1.78 -13.55 -6.68
N GLN A 21 2.84 -12.92 -6.17
CA GLN A 21 3.70 -13.52 -5.14
C GLN A 21 3.02 -13.44 -3.76
N VAL A 22 2.01 -14.28 -3.55
CA VAL A 22 1.28 -14.38 -2.26
C VAL A 22 2.24 -14.62 -1.09
N SER A 23 3.32 -15.37 -1.32
CA SER A 23 4.37 -15.61 -0.33
C SER A 23 5.02 -14.32 0.18
N LEU A 24 5.23 -13.32 -0.68
CA LEU A 24 5.81 -12.04 -0.29
C LEU A 24 4.86 -11.27 0.64
N LEU A 25 3.56 -11.26 0.31
CA LEU A 25 2.53 -10.66 1.15
C LEU A 25 2.40 -11.35 2.50
N ALA A 26 2.52 -12.68 2.53
CA ALA A 26 2.53 -13.45 3.77
C ALA A 26 3.72 -13.06 4.65
N VAL A 27 4.93 -12.97 4.08
CA VAL A 27 6.15 -12.57 4.81
C VAL A 27 6.00 -11.15 5.37
N ILE A 28 5.57 -10.18 4.56
CA ILE A 28 5.35 -8.80 5.01
C ILE A 28 4.29 -8.74 6.10
N SER A 29 3.24 -9.57 5.99
CA SER A 29 2.18 -9.64 6.99
C SER A 29 2.68 -10.17 8.33
N ILE A 30 3.49 -11.23 8.32
CA ILE A 30 4.11 -11.77 9.53
C ILE A 30 5.00 -10.71 10.19
N LEU A 31 5.82 -10.00 9.41
CA LEU A 31 6.66 -8.91 9.91
C LEU A 31 5.81 -7.79 10.54
N GLY A 32 4.69 -7.42 9.92
CA GLY A 32 3.75 -6.44 10.47
C GLY A 32 3.15 -6.87 11.81
N VAL A 33 2.78 -8.14 11.94
CA VAL A 33 2.27 -8.72 13.21
C VAL A 33 3.35 -8.72 14.28
N ILE A 34 4.60 -9.07 13.96
CA ILE A 34 5.72 -9.01 14.90
C ILE A 34 5.89 -7.57 15.42
N GLY A 35 5.90 -6.58 14.52
CA GLY A 35 5.97 -5.17 14.91
C GLY A 35 4.82 -4.74 15.81
N MET A 36 3.60 -5.19 15.50
CA MET A 36 2.41 -4.90 16.31
C MET A 36 2.51 -5.52 17.73
N VAL A 37 3.05 -6.73 17.86
CA VAL A 37 3.32 -7.35 19.17
C VAL A 37 4.34 -6.53 19.95
N LEU A 38 5.44 -6.11 19.32
CA LEU A 38 6.46 -5.27 19.96
C LEU A 38 5.86 -3.95 20.48
N ILE A 39 5.10 -3.23 19.66
CA ILE A 39 4.46 -1.98 20.07
C ILE A 39 3.54 -2.20 21.27
N ARG A 40 2.72 -3.26 21.26
CA ARG A 40 1.84 -3.58 22.40
C ARG A 40 2.61 -3.80 23.71
N ARG A 41 3.82 -4.36 23.63
CA ARG A 41 4.64 -4.72 24.79
C ARG A 41 5.43 -3.53 25.33
N LEU A 42 5.82 -2.60 24.47
CA LEU A 42 6.73 -1.51 24.79
C LEU A 42 6.02 -0.16 24.97
N GLN A 43 4.79 -0.01 24.49
CA GLN A 43 4.04 1.24 24.65
C GLN A 43 3.74 1.55 26.12
N ASP A 44 3.75 2.83 26.47
CA ASP A 44 3.35 3.29 27.79
C ASP A 44 1.81 3.28 27.93
N ALA A 45 1.32 3.22 29.17
CA ALA A 45 -0.12 3.09 29.47
C ALA A 45 -0.97 4.27 28.96
N ASN A 46 -0.37 5.45 28.78
CA ASN A 46 -1.05 6.64 28.26
C ASN A 46 -0.96 6.78 26.73
N GLU A 47 -0.25 5.87 26.06
CA GLU A 47 -0.09 5.87 24.62
C GLU A 47 -1.12 4.96 23.93
N ARG A 48 -1.41 5.28 22.66
CA ARG A 48 -2.34 4.51 21.81
C ARG A 48 -1.67 4.08 20.52
N GLN A 49 -0.38 3.73 20.61
CA GLN A 49 0.44 3.38 19.45
C GLN A 49 -0.01 2.04 18.85
N PHE A 50 -0.41 1.08 19.69
CA PHE A 50 -0.91 -0.22 19.25
C PHE A 50 -2.19 -0.10 18.42
N GLU A 51 -3.17 0.71 18.84
CA GLU A 51 -4.40 0.93 18.10
C GLU A 51 -4.13 1.61 16.76
N LYS A 52 -3.23 2.60 16.74
CA LYS A 52 -2.79 3.25 15.51
C LYS A 52 -2.11 2.25 14.57
N GLN A 53 -1.30 1.32 15.09
CA GLN A 53 -0.65 0.28 14.30
C GLN A 53 -1.68 -0.69 13.69
N ILE A 54 -2.72 -1.09 14.44
CA ILE A 54 -3.79 -1.94 13.92
C ILE A 54 -4.49 -1.26 12.74
N ILE A 55 -4.88 0.01 12.91
CA ILE A 55 -5.58 0.76 11.87
C ILE A 55 -4.66 0.96 10.66
N GLY A 56 -3.41 1.36 10.89
CA GLY A 56 -2.43 1.54 9.82
C GLY A 56 -2.16 0.26 9.05
N TYR A 57 -2.05 -0.88 9.74
CA TYR A 57 -1.85 -2.18 9.11
C TYR A 57 -3.08 -2.62 8.28
N ALA A 58 -4.30 -2.47 8.82
CA ALA A 58 -5.53 -2.78 8.10
C ALA A 58 -5.70 -1.92 6.84
N VAL A 59 -5.48 -0.60 6.96
CA VAL A 59 -5.53 0.33 5.83
C VAL A 59 -4.45 -0.01 4.81
N GLY A 60 -3.22 -0.32 5.26
CA GLY A 60 -2.12 -0.72 4.38
C GLY A 60 -2.43 -1.96 3.56
N LEU A 61 -3.05 -2.99 4.15
CA LEU A 61 -3.49 -4.19 3.43
C LEU A 61 -4.56 -3.88 2.39
N ILE A 62 -5.55 -3.05 2.73
CA ILE A 62 -6.59 -2.62 1.79
C ILE A 62 -5.95 -1.87 0.61
N VAL A 63 -5.05 -0.94 0.89
CA VAL A 63 -4.33 -0.19 -0.15
C VAL A 63 -3.49 -1.12 -1.02
N ALA A 64 -2.78 -2.09 -0.44
CA ALA A 64 -1.98 -3.05 -1.20
C ALA A 64 -2.86 -3.87 -2.18
N VAL A 65 -4.03 -4.32 -1.74
CA VAL A 65 -4.98 -5.04 -2.61
C VAL A 65 -5.49 -4.11 -3.72
N VAL A 66 -5.96 -2.90 -3.39
CA VAL A 66 -6.50 -1.95 -4.39
C VAL A 66 -5.44 -1.57 -5.41
N VAL A 67 -4.24 -1.20 -4.97
CA VAL A 67 -3.13 -0.82 -5.86
C VAL A 67 -2.69 -1.99 -6.70
N SER A 68 -2.69 -3.21 -6.15
CA SER A 68 -2.32 -4.38 -6.95
C SER A 68 -3.22 -4.54 -8.16
N LEU A 69 -4.52 -4.21 -8.08
CA LEU A 69 -5.45 -4.34 -9.21
C LEU A 69 -5.28 -3.27 -10.30
N ILE A 70 -4.52 -2.20 -10.04
CA ILE A 70 -4.30 -1.11 -10.98
C ILE A 70 -3.17 -1.50 -11.96
N ASP A 71 -3.35 -1.19 -13.24
CA ASP A 71 -2.34 -1.42 -14.28
C ASP A 71 -1.06 -0.61 -13.99
N TYR A 72 0.09 -1.31 -13.97
CA TYR A 72 1.40 -0.71 -13.74
C TYR A 72 1.75 0.39 -14.76
N HIS A 73 1.41 0.20 -16.04
CA HIS A 73 1.65 1.20 -17.08
C HIS A 73 0.84 2.48 -16.86
N PHE A 74 -0.36 2.35 -16.27
CA PHE A 74 -1.14 3.52 -15.89
C PHE A 74 -0.46 4.28 -14.76
N VAL A 75 -0.03 3.58 -13.70
CA VAL A 75 0.65 4.20 -12.55
C VAL A 75 1.97 4.86 -12.97
N ALA A 76 2.75 4.22 -13.85
CA ALA A 76 4.04 4.72 -14.31
C ALA A 76 3.96 6.09 -15.02
N LYS A 77 2.81 6.44 -15.62
CA LYS A 77 2.61 7.76 -16.25
C LYS A 77 2.71 8.92 -15.24
N PHE A 78 2.51 8.66 -13.96
CA PHE A 78 2.54 9.66 -12.90
C PHE A 78 3.92 9.84 -12.26
N PHE A 79 4.99 9.27 -12.82
CA PHE A 79 6.32 9.35 -12.18
C PHE A 79 6.79 10.80 -11.94
N ILE A 80 6.64 11.71 -12.92
CA ILE A 80 7.02 13.13 -12.77
C ILE A 80 6.21 13.83 -11.67
N PRO A 81 4.86 13.83 -11.70
CA PRO A 81 4.10 14.51 -10.64
C PRO A 81 4.33 13.87 -9.26
N LEU A 82 4.43 12.54 -9.16
CA LEU A 82 4.75 11.87 -7.89
C LEU A 82 6.15 12.25 -7.38
N TYR A 83 7.13 12.40 -8.27
CA TYR A 83 8.48 12.82 -7.90
C TYR A 83 8.49 14.25 -7.36
N ILE A 84 7.81 15.18 -8.03
CA ILE A 84 7.68 16.58 -7.58
C ILE A 84 6.96 16.66 -6.23
N ILE A 85 5.88 15.90 -6.05
CA ILE A 85 5.16 15.84 -4.76
C ILE A 85 6.07 15.32 -3.65
N ASN A 86 6.86 14.26 -3.91
CA ASN A 86 7.81 13.75 -2.93
C ASN A 86 8.88 14.78 -2.55
N LEU A 87 9.43 15.52 -3.52
CA LEU A 87 10.38 16.60 -3.25
C LEU A 87 9.74 17.72 -2.41
N ALA A 88 8.51 18.11 -2.72
CA ALA A 88 7.79 19.11 -1.95
C ALA A 88 7.57 18.64 -0.51
N LEU A 89 7.09 17.41 -0.31
CA LEU A 89 6.88 16.83 1.03
C LEU A 89 8.18 16.75 1.83
N LEU A 90 9.29 16.39 1.18
CA LEU A 90 10.62 16.32 1.79
C LEU A 90 11.12 17.69 2.26
N VAL A 91 10.84 18.76 1.51
CA VAL A 91 11.25 20.12 1.91
C VAL A 91 10.35 20.69 3.01
N ILE A 92 9.11 20.22 3.12
CA ILE A 92 8.11 20.72 4.08
C ILE A 92 8.19 20.01 5.44
N THR A 93 8.69 18.77 5.50
CA THR A 93 8.74 17.93 6.71
C THR A 93 10.11 18.01 7.37
#